data_AF-A0A5C5PVB3-F1
#
_entry.id   AF-A0A5C5PVB3-F1
#
_cell.length_a   1.000
_cell.length_b   1.000
_cell.length_c   1.000
_cell.angle_alpha   90.00
_cell.angle_beta   90.00
_cell.angle_gamma   90.00
#
_symmetry.space_group_name_H-M   'P 1'
#
loop_
_entity.id
_entity.type
_entity.pdbx_description
1 polymer ?
#
loop_
_entity_poly.entity_id
_entity_poly.type
_entity_poly.pdbx_seq_one_letter_code
_entity_poly.pdbx_strand_id
1 'polypeptide(L)'
;MNGRGFDCLLIPIWLFVWFMIAVKYPFMKPFESSYDSNGKAIVITYQESINNAKEEAARTAQLAKEAAEIKASYVQAYEDCNGKSYNKIGTTSAIDVKYFFNSYDKTCIKYTTTADMRKNPDGTYENYNVQVFDEVAFIRNELKDYMLIYRN
;
A
#
# COMPACT_ATOMS: atom_id res chain seq x y z
N MET A 1 -13.11 79.21 10.39
CA MET A 1 -13.20 78.80 8.96
C MET A 1 -11.77 78.61 8.46
N ASN A 2 -11.27 77.51 7.92
CA ASN A 2 -11.76 76.16 7.67
C ASN A 2 -10.53 75.22 7.73
N GLY A 3 -10.33 74.53 8.86
CA GLY A 3 -9.33 73.45 8.98
C GLY A 3 -9.83 72.13 8.38
N ARG A 4 -10.42 72.18 7.18
CA ARG A 4 -11.14 71.05 6.54
C ARG A 4 -10.47 70.55 5.26
N GLY A 5 -9.23 70.96 4.98
CA GLY A 5 -8.51 70.57 3.76
C GLY A 5 -7.64 69.32 3.92
N PHE A 6 -6.99 69.15 5.08
CA PHE A 6 -5.98 68.10 5.27
C PHE A 6 -6.57 66.75 5.72
N ASP A 7 -7.70 66.77 6.44
CA ASP A 7 -8.36 65.56 6.96
C ASP A 7 -9.04 64.72 5.86
N CYS A 8 -9.58 65.37 4.82
CA CYS A 8 -10.25 64.68 3.71
C CYS A 8 -9.29 63.91 2.78
N LEU A 9 -7.99 64.18 2.86
CA LEU A 9 -6.97 63.46 2.08
C LEU A 9 -6.24 62.41 2.92
N LEU A 10 -5.99 62.69 4.20
CA LEU A 10 -5.26 61.76 5.07
C LEU A 10 -6.06 60.50 5.40
N ILE A 11 -7.36 60.62 5.67
CA ILE A 11 -8.22 59.48 6.01
C ILE A 11 -8.29 58.44 4.86
N PRO A 12 -8.58 58.82 3.60
CA PRO A 12 -8.62 57.84 2.51
C PRO A 12 -7.24 57.27 2.17
N ILE A 13 -6.15 58.04 2.29
CA ILE A 13 -4.79 57.52 2.10
C ILE A 13 -4.44 56.51 3.19
N TRP A 14 -4.81 56.77 4.44
CA TRP A 14 -4.56 55.86 5.56
C TRP A 14 -5.35 54.57 5.42
N LEU A 15 -6.64 54.65 5.04
CA LEU A 15 -7.46 53.48 4.72
C LEU A 15 -6.90 52.69 3.52
N PHE A 16 -6.39 53.37 2.49
CA PHE A 16 -5.76 52.72 1.35
C PHE A 16 -4.45 52.02 1.73
N VAL A 17 -3.63 52.61 2.61
CA VAL A 17 -2.41 51.97 3.12
C VAL A 17 -2.74 50.73 3.93
N TRP A 18 -3.72 50.79 4.84
CA TRP A 18 -4.16 49.62 5.60
C TRP A 18 -4.81 48.55 4.72
N PHE A 19 -5.57 48.95 3.71
CA PHE A 19 -6.11 48.03 2.71
C PHE A 19 -4.99 47.37 1.90
N MET A 20 -3.98 48.12 1.45
CA MET A 20 -2.82 47.58 0.74
C MET A 20 -1.99 46.63 1.61
N ILE A 21 -1.84 46.91 2.91
CA ILE A 21 -1.22 45.99 3.87
C ILE A 21 -2.08 44.72 4.01
N ALA A 22 -3.40 44.85 4.16
CA ALA A 22 -4.31 43.71 4.28
C ALA A 22 -4.36 42.84 3.01
N VAL A 23 -4.25 43.46 1.82
CA VAL A 23 -4.28 42.77 0.52
C VAL A 23 -2.92 42.16 0.16
N LYS A 24 -1.78 42.77 0.54
CA LYS A 24 -0.46 42.16 0.34
C LYS A 24 -0.15 41.05 1.32
N TYR A 25 -0.72 41.08 2.53
CA TYR A 25 -0.55 40.06 3.55
C TYR A 25 -1.88 39.36 3.84
N PRO A 26 -2.49 38.67 2.86
CA PRO A 26 -3.64 37.84 3.15
C PRO A 26 -3.10 36.69 4.00
N PHE A 27 -3.28 36.79 5.32
CA PHE A 27 -3.12 35.70 6.30
C PHE A 27 -2.10 34.63 5.85
N MET A 28 -0.81 34.99 5.76
CA MET A 28 0.21 33.95 5.72
C MET A 28 -0.07 33.04 6.91
N LYS A 29 -0.26 31.74 6.64
CA LYS A 29 -0.48 30.74 7.70
C LYS A 29 0.53 31.04 8.81
N PRO A 30 0.08 31.23 10.07
CA PRO A 30 1.00 31.55 11.15
C PRO A 30 2.06 30.46 11.20
N PHE A 31 3.31 30.86 11.43
CA PHE A 31 4.45 29.98 11.66
C PHE A 31 3.99 28.74 12.44
N GLU A 32 4.07 27.56 11.81
CA GLU A 32 3.77 26.32 12.50
C GLU A 32 4.97 26.03 13.41
N SER A 33 4.78 26.22 14.72
CA SER A 33 5.78 25.87 15.71
C SER A 33 5.74 24.36 15.95
N SER A 34 6.81 23.66 15.57
CA SER A 34 7.08 22.31 16.04
C SER A 34 8.14 22.39 17.16
N TYR A 35 8.15 21.42 18.07
CA TYR A 35 9.14 21.36 19.14
C TYR A 35 10.10 20.19 18.89
N ASP A 36 11.40 20.44 19.00
CA ASP A 36 12.41 19.38 18.99
C ASP A 36 12.26 18.48 20.24
N SER A 37 12.77 17.25 20.21
CA SER A 37 12.95 16.33 21.34
C SER A 37 13.49 16.95 22.65
N ASN A 38 14.15 18.12 22.59
CA ASN A 38 14.66 18.90 23.72
C ASN A 38 13.77 20.11 24.10
N GLY A 39 12.55 20.20 23.58
CA GLY A 39 11.56 21.22 23.95
C GLY A 39 11.82 22.61 23.38
N LYS A 40 12.69 22.76 22.37
CA LYS A 40 12.93 24.04 21.68
C LYS A 40 11.95 24.22 20.52
N ALA A 41 11.31 25.39 20.46
CA ALA A 41 10.42 25.75 19.36
C ALA A 41 11.22 26.01 18.07
N ILE A 42 10.94 25.22 17.04
CA ILE A 42 11.45 25.40 15.68
C ILE A 42 10.41 26.23 14.94
N VAL A 43 10.80 27.43 14.52
CA VAL A 43 9.97 28.30 13.68
C VAL A 43 10.21 27.88 12.23
N ILE A 44 9.27 27.13 11.66
CA ILE A 44 9.33 26.74 10.24
C ILE A 44 8.81 27.92 9.41
N THR A 45 9.65 28.46 8.54
CA THR A 45 9.25 29.53 7.62
C THR A 45 8.28 29.02 6.54
N TYR A 46 7.47 29.89 5.95
CA TYR A 46 6.51 29.50 4.89
C TYR A 46 7.19 28.80 3.69
N GLN A 47 8.43 29.18 3.36
CA GLN A 47 9.17 28.54 2.27
C GLN A 47 9.66 27.14 2.67
N GLU A 48 10.08 26.95 3.92
CA GLU A 48 10.45 25.65 4.46
C GLU A 48 9.24 24.72 4.58
N SER A 49 8.06 25.22 4.97
CA SER A 49 6.85 24.39 5.02
C SER A 49 6.41 23.92 3.63
N ILE A 50 6.53 24.77 2.60
CA ILE A 50 6.29 24.37 1.20
C ILE A 50 7.32 23.32 0.74
N ASN A 51 8.59 23.51 1.05
CA ASN A 51 9.64 22.57 0.65
C ASN A 51 9.46 21.22 1.36
N ASN A 52 9.20 21.22 2.66
CA ASN A 52 8.91 20.01 3.43
C ASN A 52 7.66 19.29 2.89
N ALA A 53 6.60 20.01 2.55
CA ALA A 53 5.40 19.42 1.96
C ALA A 53 5.69 18.79 0.57
N LYS A 54 6.56 19.42 -0.24
CA LYS A 54 6.98 18.85 -1.53
C LYS A 54 7.85 17.60 -1.35
N GLU A 55 8.78 17.62 -0.39
CA GLU A 55 9.62 16.46 -0.06
C GLU A 55 8.79 15.31 0.51
N GLU A 56 7.81 15.60 1.37
CA GLU A 56 6.89 14.62 1.90
C GLU A 56 5.98 14.04 0.81
N ALA A 57 5.48 14.87 -0.11
CA ALA A 57 4.72 14.41 -1.28
C ALA A 57 5.58 13.51 -2.19
N ALA A 58 6.85 13.85 -2.41
CA ALA A 58 7.77 13.02 -3.18
C ALA A 58 8.06 11.68 -2.48
N ARG A 59 8.30 11.71 -1.17
CA ARG A 59 8.54 10.51 -0.34
C ARG A 59 7.32 9.59 -0.33
N THR A 60 6.11 10.14 -0.17
CA THR A 60 4.87 9.36 -0.18
C THR A 60 4.60 8.77 -1.56
N ALA A 61 4.85 9.51 -2.65
CA ALA A 61 4.74 8.97 -4.01
C ALA A 61 5.73 7.83 -4.26
N GLN A 62 6.98 7.94 -3.77
CA GLN A 62 7.96 6.87 -3.87
C GLN A 62 7.53 5.63 -3.08
N LEU A 63 7.09 5.80 -1.83
CA LEU A 63 6.59 4.70 -1.00
C LEU A 63 5.37 4.02 -1.63
N ALA A 64 4.47 4.79 -2.24
CA ALA A 64 3.30 4.25 -2.96
C ALA A 64 3.72 3.43 -4.20
N LYS A 65 4.74 3.88 -4.93
CA LYS A 65 5.30 3.14 -6.06
C LYS A 65 5.94 1.83 -5.61
N GLU A 66 6.78 1.87 -4.59
CA GLU A 66 7.40 0.67 -4.02
C GLU A 66 6.32 -0.31 -3.55
N ALA A 67 5.32 0.16 -2.80
CA ALA A 67 4.17 -0.64 -2.37
C ALA A 67 3.43 -1.32 -3.54
N ALA A 68 3.24 -0.62 -4.65
CA ALA A 68 2.60 -1.18 -5.85
C ALA A 68 3.45 -2.27 -6.50
N GLU A 69 4.77 -2.07 -6.63
CA GLU A 69 5.70 -3.06 -7.16
C GLU A 69 5.69 -4.34 -6.31
N ILE A 70 5.73 -4.17 -4.99
CA ILE A 70 5.68 -5.27 -4.02
C ILE A 70 4.38 -6.05 -4.18
N LYS A 71 3.24 -5.35 -4.23
CA LYS A 71 1.94 -5.99 -4.44
C LYS A 71 1.90 -6.78 -5.75
N ALA A 72 2.42 -6.22 -6.84
CA ALA A 72 2.47 -6.89 -8.14
C ALA A 72 3.32 -8.17 -8.09
N SER A 73 4.50 -8.11 -7.48
CA SER A 73 5.36 -9.29 -7.31
C SER A 73 4.69 -10.38 -6.45
N TYR A 74 3.90 -9.99 -5.44
CA TYR A 74 3.15 -10.95 -4.61
C TYR A 74 2.09 -11.67 -5.44
N VAL A 75 1.26 -10.89 -6.14
CA VAL A 75 0.18 -11.43 -6.98
C VAL A 75 0.74 -12.39 -8.02
N GLN A 76 1.84 -12.01 -8.67
CA GLN A 76 2.49 -12.88 -9.64
C GLN A 76 3.01 -14.18 -9.00
N ALA A 77 3.69 -14.11 -7.85
CA ALA A 77 4.18 -15.31 -7.17
C ALA A 77 3.04 -16.24 -6.72
N TYR A 78 1.92 -15.66 -6.30
CA TYR A 78 0.70 -16.39 -5.93
C TYR A 78 0.10 -17.11 -7.14
N GLU A 79 -0.06 -16.42 -8.27
CA GLU A 79 -0.57 -16.99 -9.52
C GLU A 79 0.36 -18.09 -10.07
N ASP A 80 1.67 -17.83 -10.10
CA ASP A 80 2.72 -18.77 -10.54
C ASP A 80 2.71 -20.09 -9.75
N CYS A 81 2.33 -20.05 -8.48
CA CYS A 81 2.21 -21.22 -7.63
C CYS A 81 0.82 -21.85 -7.78
N ASN A 82 -0.22 -21.15 -7.36
CA ASN A 82 -1.56 -21.71 -7.17
C ASN A 82 -2.22 -22.09 -8.51
N GLY A 83 -1.89 -21.38 -9.59
CA GLY A 83 -2.41 -21.64 -10.94
C GLY A 83 -2.00 -22.99 -11.53
N LYS A 84 -1.04 -23.69 -10.93
CA LYS A 84 -0.60 -25.03 -11.34
C LYS A 84 -1.46 -26.15 -10.74
N SER A 85 -2.40 -25.82 -9.87
CA SER A 85 -3.29 -26.80 -9.24
C SER A 85 -4.22 -27.42 -10.28
N TYR A 86 -4.38 -28.74 -10.23
CA TYR A 86 -5.27 -29.46 -11.12
C TYR A 86 -5.84 -30.70 -10.44
N ASN A 87 -6.97 -31.15 -10.97
CA ASN A 87 -7.63 -32.36 -10.55
C ASN A 87 -7.93 -33.21 -11.79
N LYS A 88 -7.75 -34.52 -11.68
CA LYS A 88 -8.18 -35.49 -12.67
C LYS A 88 -8.88 -36.66 -11.98
N ILE A 89 -10.14 -36.88 -12.34
CA ILE A 89 -10.92 -38.05 -11.92
C ILE A 89 -11.06 -38.99 -13.12
N GLY A 90 -10.57 -40.21 -12.97
CA GLY A 90 -10.71 -41.30 -13.94
C GLY A 90 -11.72 -42.35 -13.47
N THR A 91 -11.85 -43.43 -14.23
CA THR A 91 -12.71 -44.57 -13.88
C THR A 91 -12.11 -45.49 -12.81
N THR A 92 -10.78 -45.53 -12.72
CA THR A 92 -10.03 -46.41 -11.82
C THR A 92 -9.10 -45.68 -10.86
N SER A 93 -8.91 -44.37 -11.05
CA SER A 93 -8.01 -43.55 -10.22
C SER A 93 -8.45 -42.10 -10.17
N ALA A 94 -8.14 -41.43 -9.07
CA ALA A 94 -8.27 -39.98 -8.89
C ALA A 94 -6.92 -39.39 -8.50
N ILE A 95 -6.61 -38.22 -9.05
CA ILE A 95 -5.42 -37.43 -8.71
C ILE A 95 -5.85 -35.99 -8.46
N ASP A 96 -5.49 -35.45 -7.30
CA ASP A 96 -5.68 -34.05 -6.93
C ASP A 96 -4.32 -33.45 -6.59
N VAL A 97 -3.88 -32.46 -7.37
CA VAL A 97 -2.63 -31.74 -7.15
C VAL A 97 -2.97 -30.30 -6.81
N LYS A 98 -2.60 -29.87 -5.61
CA LYS A 98 -2.82 -28.52 -5.12
C LYS A 98 -1.50 -27.84 -4.81
N TYR A 99 -1.28 -26.68 -5.41
CA TYR A 99 -0.16 -25.82 -5.10
C TYR A 99 -0.62 -24.69 -4.19
N PHE A 100 0.13 -24.44 -3.12
CA PHE A 100 -0.15 -23.36 -2.18
C PHE A 100 1.11 -22.53 -1.97
N PHE A 101 0.99 -21.24 -2.22
CA PHE A 101 2.03 -20.28 -1.91
C PHE A 101 1.94 -19.83 -0.45
N ASN A 102 3.01 -20.05 0.31
CA ASN A 102 3.19 -19.50 1.65
C ASN A 102 3.99 -18.19 1.55
N SER A 103 3.35 -17.09 1.91
CA SER A 103 3.94 -15.75 1.86
C SER A 103 4.97 -15.47 2.95
N TYR A 104 4.96 -16.21 4.05
CA TYR A 104 5.94 -16.07 5.15
C TYR A 104 7.28 -16.67 4.75
N ASP A 105 7.27 -17.94 4.35
CA ASP A 105 8.48 -18.66 3.98
C ASP A 105 8.84 -18.45 2.50
N LYS A 106 7.97 -17.75 1.76
CA LYS A 106 8.08 -17.51 0.31
C LYS A 106 8.20 -18.81 -0.49
N THR A 107 7.59 -19.88 0.03
CA THR A 107 7.66 -21.22 -0.52
C THR A 107 6.37 -21.57 -1.25
N CYS A 108 6.51 -22.26 -2.38
CA CYS A 108 5.39 -22.91 -3.04
C CYS A 108 5.40 -24.39 -2.68
N ILE A 109 4.34 -24.86 -2.02
CA ILE A 109 4.20 -26.25 -1.59
C ILE A 109 3.22 -26.94 -2.52
N LYS A 110 3.59 -28.13 -3.00
CA LYS A 110 2.73 -29.00 -3.79
C LYS A 110 2.23 -30.15 -2.92
N TYR A 111 0.91 -30.28 -2.83
CA TYR A 111 0.22 -31.41 -2.24
C TYR A 111 -0.35 -32.27 -3.35
N THR A 112 0.05 -33.53 -3.39
CA THR A 112 -0.49 -34.51 -4.33
C THR A 112 -1.26 -35.55 -3.54
N THR A 113 -2.54 -35.70 -3.85
CA THR A 113 -3.38 -36.77 -3.35
C THR A 113 -3.72 -37.70 -4.50
N THR A 114 -3.43 -38.99 -4.35
CA THR A 114 -3.82 -40.02 -5.32
C THR A 114 -4.70 -41.05 -4.63
N ALA A 115 -5.72 -41.55 -5.33
CA ALA A 115 -6.57 -42.61 -4.82
C ALA A 115 -6.93 -43.58 -5.95
N ASP A 116 -7.09 -44.85 -5.61
CA ASP A 116 -7.73 -45.82 -6.49
C ASP A 116 -9.25 -45.65 -6.38
N MET A 117 -9.96 -45.82 -7.49
CA MET A 117 -11.42 -45.70 -7.56
C MET A 117 -12.08 -47.03 -7.90
N ARG A 118 -13.23 -47.31 -7.28
CA ARG A 118 -14.01 -48.52 -7.52
C ARG A 118 -15.46 -48.13 -7.56
N LYS A 119 -16.12 -48.59 -8.61
CA LYS A 119 -17.56 -48.44 -8.75
C LYS A 119 -18.25 -49.46 -7.87
N ASN A 120 -19.09 -48.97 -6.98
CA ASN A 120 -19.97 -49.77 -6.15
C ASN A 120 -21.14 -50.33 -6.97
N PRO A 121 -21.79 -51.41 -6.50
CA PRO A 121 -22.98 -51.97 -7.14
C PRO A 121 -24.15 -50.98 -7.25
N ASP A 122 -24.23 -49.99 -6.35
CA ASP A 122 -25.23 -48.92 -6.35
C ASP A 122 -24.93 -47.80 -7.36
N GLY A 123 -23.81 -47.90 -8.09
CA GLY A 123 -23.38 -46.92 -9.09
C GLY A 123 -22.51 -45.78 -8.56
N THR A 124 -22.29 -45.70 -7.24
CA THR A 124 -21.38 -44.71 -6.62
C THR A 124 -19.91 -45.11 -6.82
N TYR A 125 -18.98 -44.18 -6.62
CA TYR A 125 -17.55 -44.47 -6.62
C TYR A 125 -16.98 -44.26 -5.22
N GLU A 126 -16.22 -45.24 -4.75
CA GLU A 126 -15.45 -45.16 -3.51
C GLU A 126 -13.95 -45.04 -3.81
N ASN A 127 -13.28 -44.25 -2.99
CA ASN A 127 -11.84 -44.09 -2.99
C ASN A 127 -11.21 -45.06 -1.99
N TYR A 128 -10.16 -45.76 -2.39
CA TYR A 128 -9.33 -46.61 -1.53
C TYR A 128 -7.85 -46.39 -1.87
N ASN A 129 -6.96 -46.85 -0.98
CA ASN A 129 -5.51 -46.66 -1.11
C ASN A 129 -5.10 -45.19 -1.32
N VAL A 130 -5.70 -44.28 -0.54
CA VAL A 130 -5.38 -42.86 -0.62
C VAL A 130 -3.92 -42.64 -0.19
N GLN A 131 -3.13 -42.03 -1.06
CA GLN A 131 -1.76 -41.61 -0.77
C GLN A 131 -1.69 -40.10 -0.86
N VAL A 132 -0.93 -39.51 0.07
CA VAL A 132 -0.72 -38.06 0.15
C VAL A 132 0.78 -37.80 0.18
N PHE A 133 1.21 -36.87 -0.67
CA PHE A 133 2.60 -36.44 -0.78
C PHE A 133 2.66 -34.93 -0.71
N ASP A 134 3.62 -34.42 0.04
CA ASP A 134 3.95 -33.00 0.13
C ASP A 134 5.40 -32.77 -0.32
N GLU A 135 5.61 -31.76 -1.15
CA GLU A 135 6.94 -31.36 -1.58
C GLU A 135 7.06 -29.85 -1.78
N VAL A 136 8.26 -29.31 -1.57
CA VAL A 136 8.57 -27.92 -1.90
C VAL A 136 8.84 -27.83 -3.40
N ALA A 137 7.94 -27.18 -4.13
CA ALA A 137 8.06 -27.01 -5.57
C ALA A 137 9.12 -25.96 -5.94
N PHE A 138 9.14 -24.84 -5.23
CA PHE A 138 10.16 -23.78 -5.37
C PHE A 138 10.12 -22.81 -4.20
N ILE A 139 11.18 -22.00 -4.07
CA ILE A 139 11.32 -20.93 -3.07
C ILE A 139 11.61 -19.61 -3.80
N ARG A 140 10.93 -18.54 -3.43
CA ARG A 140 11.05 -17.19 -4.01
C ARG A 140 11.75 -16.23 -3.03
N ASN A 141 13.03 -16.49 -2.73
CA ASN A 141 13.81 -15.70 -1.78
C ASN A 141 14.00 -14.23 -2.20
N GLU A 142 13.81 -13.92 -3.48
CA GLU A 142 13.85 -12.56 -4.03
C GLU A 142 12.70 -11.66 -3.56
N LEU A 143 11.61 -12.25 -3.04
CA LEU A 143 10.47 -11.51 -2.53
C LEU A 143 10.81 -10.81 -1.21
N LYS A 144 10.23 -9.63 -0.98
CA LYS A 144 10.53 -8.80 0.19
C LYS A 144 9.70 -9.23 1.41
N ASP A 145 10.27 -9.17 2.62
CA ASP A 145 9.65 -9.72 3.84
C ASP A 145 8.32 -9.06 4.25
N TYR A 146 8.13 -7.79 3.94
CA TYR A 146 6.91 -7.03 4.28
C TYR A 146 5.71 -7.33 3.36
N MET A 147 5.79 -8.34 2.50
CA MET A 147 4.71 -8.74 1.59
C MET A 147 3.50 -9.34 2.31
N LEU A 148 3.64 -9.72 3.58
CA LEU A 148 2.57 -10.24 4.43
C LEU A 148 1.34 -9.32 4.50
N ILE A 149 1.53 -8.02 4.34
CA ILE A 149 0.46 -7.00 4.38
C ILE A 149 -0.48 -7.13 3.17
N TYR A 150 -0.02 -7.69 2.05
CA TYR A 150 -0.78 -7.80 0.80
C TYR A 150 -1.53 -9.12 0.63
N ARG A 151 -1.68 -9.91 1.71
CA ARG A 151 -2.37 -11.22 1.70
C ARG A 151 -3.90 -11.11 1.53
N ASN A 152 -4.48 -9.92 1.56
CA ASN A 152 -5.93 -9.68 1.47
C ASN A 152 -6.46 -9.66 0.03
#